data_AF-A0A6A5RE46-F1
#
_entry.id   AF-A0A6A5RE46-F1
#
_cell.length_a   1.000
_cell.length_b   1.000
_cell.length_c   1.000
_cell.angle_alpha   90.00
_cell.angle_beta   90.00
_cell.angle_gamma   90.00
#
_symmetry.space_group_name_H-M   'P 1'
#
loop_
_entity.id
_entity.type
_entity.pdbx_description
1 polymer ?
#
loop_
_entity_poly.entity_id
_entity_poly.type
_entity_poly.pdbx_seq_one_letter_code
_entity_poly.pdbx_strand_id
1 'polypeptide(L)'
;MSGLPRHDYERLPRTSFEAQDLPKLERSASTTSWLSTLSSRLPGVKTLSERATYTHLVTPRRKKRSILRAIFYTVFAFPYICAVLVLIAGIFFPSYTNRPAHYVELQQRAANGTEPGRANPYSEKVFIAASLYEDKGQLTSGGWGSSVLELIDLLGPDNVHLSIYEDNPTEAAKQSLDSFRANVTCNSTIVGESFDAGTLPRVTLPTGETRLKRIAFLAEVRNRALAPINHQSVKFDKILYLNDVNFHAVDAVQLLFATNIDSTGRTNYGAACALDFINAFKYYDRFATRDLDGRVTGIPFFPYFTSAGSATSRKDILAQKDAVRVRSCWGGMVAYEAQWFQDQAPFEEKPANTTKPANTTNVAHNTSLDHHAPLRFRYEEEIFWEASECCLINADLQYRRTGKGMPAESGIYLNPYIRVAYTEKTLSWLSFIRRPERLYSIIHDILNPMVGFPSPNSRLGDEPGQIVTDTVWEYDDPARGFAHEATSTDRAGTWVEITRTAKPGSYCGGPNLLVMNDRPGDGKGKWHRVSIPEPPNA
;
A
#
# COMPACT_ATOMS: atom_id res chain seq x y z
N MET A 1 3.50 -26.47 -29.77
CA MET A 1 2.51 -26.96 -28.78
C MET A 1 2.09 -25.78 -27.93
N SER A 2 0.81 -25.43 -27.99
CA SER A 2 0.07 -24.35 -27.32
C SER A 2 0.36 -24.25 -25.81
N GLY A 3 0.61 -23.09 -25.19
CA GLY A 3 0.14 -21.74 -25.47
C GLY A 3 -1.03 -21.40 -24.53
N LEU A 4 -0.75 -21.06 -23.26
CA LEU A 4 -1.73 -20.55 -22.30
C LEU A 4 -1.59 -19.01 -22.21
N PRO A 5 -2.68 -18.23 -22.17
CA PRO A 5 -2.61 -16.78 -22.35
C PRO A 5 -2.18 -16.06 -21.08
N ARG A 6 -1.26 -15.10 -21.22
CA ARG A 6 -1.03 -14.04 -20.23
C ARG A 6 -2.26 -13.13 -20.20
N HIS A 7 -2.87 -12.98 -19.03
CA HIS A 7 -3.92 -11.99 -18.82
C HIS A 7 -3.29 -10.60 -18.68
N ASP A 8 -3.11 -9.92 -19.81
CA ASP A 8 -2.90 -8.48 -19.85
C ASP A 8 -4.25 -7.79 -19.65
N TYR A 9 -4.40 -7.10 -18.53
CA TYR A 9 -5.56 -6.24 -18.29
C TYR A 9 -5.29 -4.85 -18.87
N GLU A 10 -5.62 -4.67 -20.15
CA GLU A 10 -5.80 -3.35 -20.76
C GLU A 10 -7.16 -2.79 -20.28
N ARG A 11 -7.15 -1.67 -19.56
CA ARG A 11 -8.38 -0.96 -19.18
C ARG A 11 -8.94 -0.25 -20.41
N LEU A 12 -10.06 -0.75 -20.92
CA LEU A 12 -10.81 -0.08 -21.99
C LEU A 12 -11.45 1.23 -21.47
N PRO A 13 -11.48 2.30 -22.29
CA PRO A 13 -12.07 3.57 -21.91
C PRO A 13 -13.60 3.50 -21.91
N ARG A 14 -14.24 4.01 -20.87
CA ARG A 14 -15.68 4.30 -20.87
C ARG A 14 -15.89 5.71 -21.39
N THR A 15 -16.54 5.82 -22.55
CA THR A 15 -17.27 7.01 -22.96
C THR A 15 -18.62 7.01 -22.25
N SER A 16 -18.98 8.15 -21.65
CA SER A 16 -20.32 8.45 -21.18
C SER A 16 -20.78 9.71 -21.87
N PHE A 17 -21.83 9.65 -22.69
CA PHE A 17 -22.71 10.78 -22.94
C PHE A 17 -24.14 10.29 -23.10
N GLU A 18 -24.92 10.70 -22.09
CA GLU A 18 -26.28 11.20 -22.14
C GLU A 18 -27.48 10.34 -22.55
N ALA A 19 -28.54 10.65 -21.80
CA ALA A 19 -29.89 10.16 -21.87
C ALA A 19 -30.71 10.96 -22.89
N GLN A 20 -31.63 10.26 -23.56
CA GLN A 20 -33.06 10.57 -23.80
C GLN A 20 -33.47 9.98 -25.15
N ASP A 21 -34.20 8.87 -25.10
CA ASP A 21 -35.45 8.67 -25.85
C ASP A 21 -35.94 7.23 -25.60
N LEU A 22 -37.06 7.12 -24.87
CA LEU A 22 -37.78 5.88 -24.64
C LEU A 22 -38.97 5.82 -25.60
N PRO A 23 -39.07 4.83 -26.49
CA PRO A 23 -40.35 4.41 -27.03
C PRO A 23 -41.03 3.44 -26.06
N LYS A 24 -42.31 3.70 -25.81
CA LYS A 24 -43.24 2.79 -25.11
C LYS A 24 -43.21 1.41 -25.78
N LEU A 25 -43.00 0.35 -24.99
CA LEU A 25 -43.27 -1.03 -25.41
C LEU A 25 -44.03 -1.79 -24.32
N GLU A 26 -44.98 -2.56 -24.81
CA GLU A 26 -46.20 -3.00 -24.14
C GLU A 26 -45.99 -4.04 -23.04
N ARG A 27 -46.93 -4.05 -22.09
CA ARG A 27 -47.14 -5.15 -21.17
C ARG A 27 -47.45 -6.43 -21.96
N SER A 28 -46.58 -7.42 -21.85
CA SER A 28 -46.96 -8.82 -22.07
C SER A 28 -46.78 -9.61 -20.77
N ALA A 29 -47.90 -10.14 -20.30
CA ALA A 29 -48.00 -11.04 -19.17
C ALA A 29 -47.62 -12.46 -19.63
N SER A 30 -46.74 -13.12 -18.88
CA SER A 30 -46.73 -14.58 -18.71
C SER A 30 -45.50 -15.00 -17.91
N THR A 31 -45.72 -15.27 -16.63
CA THR A 31 -44.82 -15.99 -15.73
C THR A 31 -44.35 -17.32 -16.30
N THR A 32 -43.04 -17.52 -16.39
CA THR A 32 -42.45 -18.87 -16.39
C THR A 32 -41.15 -18.87 -15.60
N SER A 33 -41.10 -19.71 -14.57
CA SER A 33 -39.97 -19.89 -13.66
C SER A 33 -38.75 -20.44 -14.39
N TRP A 34 -37.56 -19.87 -14.16
CA TRP A 34 -36.25 -20.29 -14.70
C TRP A 34 -36.00 -21.82 -14.57
N LEU A 35 -36.60 -22.47 -13.57
CA LEU A 35 -36.48 -23.92 -13.37
C LEU A 35 -37.01 -24.76 -14.55
N SER A 36 -38.00 -24.28 -15.32
CA SER A 36 -38.50 -25.00 -16.50
C SER A 36 -37.48 -24.98 -17.65
N THR A 37 -36.76 -23.86 -17.80
CA THR A 37 -35.78 -23.62 -18.86
C THR A 37 -34.49 -24.43 -18.67
N LEU A 38 -34.15 -24.80 -17.43
CA LEU A 38 -32.99 -25.65 -17.14
C LEU A 38 -33.27 -27.14 -17.39
N SER A 39 -34.53 -27.56 -17.24
CA SER A 39 -34.95 -28.96 -17.40
C SER A 39 -34.93 -29.46 -18.85
N SER A 40 -34.96 -28.55 -19.82
CA SER A 40 -35.04 -28.86 -21.25
C SER A 40 -33.67 -29.01 -21.93
N ARG A 41 -32.57 -28.59 -21.28
CA ARG A 41 -31.23 -28.54 -21.90
C ARG A 41 -30.24 -29.62 -21.42
N LEU A 42 -30.64 -30.49 -20.49
CA LEU A 42 -29.80 -31.58 -19.97
C LEU A 42 -30.59 -32.91 -20.01
N PRO A 43 -30.19 -33.90 -20.83
CA PRO A 43 -30.83 -35.22 -20.85
C PRO A 43 -30.64 -35.88 -19.47
N GLY A 44 -31.73 -36.06 -18.72
CA GLY A 44 -31.73 -36.66 -17.38
C GLY A 44 -32.41 -35.82 -16.29
N VAL A 45 -32.60 -34.52 -16.48
CA VAL A 45 -33.16 -33.64 -15.43
C VAL A 45 -34.67 -33.82 -15.23
N LYS A 46 -35.40 -34.35 -16.22
CA LYS A 46 -36.82 -34.72 -16.07
C LYS A 46 -37.09 -35.83 -15.05
N THR A 47 -36.08 -36.65 -14.73
CA THR A 47 -36.21 -37.72 -13.72
C THR A 47 -35.96 -37.25 -12.28
N LEU A 48 -35.55 -36.00 -12.09
CA LEU A 48 -35.17 -35.46 -10.77
C LEU A 48 -36.35 -34.83 -9.99
N SER A 49 -37.49 -34.55 -10.64
CA SER A 49 -38.69 -34.04 -9.97
C SER A 49 -39.76 -35.10 -9.67
N GLU A 50 -39.53 -36.36 -10.05
CA GLU A 50 -40.45 -37.46 -9.75
C GLU A 50 -40.22 -37.99 -8.33
N ARG A 51 -41.30 -38.03 -7.54
CA ARG A 51 -41.33 -38.54 -6.16
C ARG A 51 -40.82 -39.99 -6.04
N ALA A 52 -40.92 -40.77 -7.12
CA ALA A 52 -40.43 -42.15 -7.22
C ALA A 52 -38.90 -42.26 -7.17
N THR A 53 -38.18 -41.24 -7.66
CA THR A 53 -36.71 -41.17 -7.66
C THR A 53 -36.17 -40.93 -6.24
N TYR A 54 -36.90 -40.15 -5.42
CA TYR A 54 -36.59 -39.93 -4.01
C TYR A 54 -36.73 -41.21 -3.16
N THR A 55 -37.75 -42.03 -3.43
CA THR A 55 -37.95 -43.31 -2.71
C THR A 55 -36.90 -44.38 -3.07
N HIS A 56 -36.31 -44.34 -4.26
CA HIS A 56 -35.20 -45.23 -4.66
C HIS A 56 -33.82 -44.79 -4.16
N LEU A 57 -33.69 -43.58 -3.61
CA LEU A 57 -32.45 -43.08 -3.01
C LEU A 57 -32.20 -43.65 -1.60
N VAL A 58 -33.24 -44.18 -0.93
CA VAL A 58 -33.19 -44.61 0.49
C VAL A 58 -32.88 -46.11 0.68
N THR A 59 -32.66 -46.91 -0.38
CA THR A 59 -32.33 -48.34 -0.22
C THR A 59 -30.81 -48.62 -0.31
N PRO A 60 -30.18 -49.21 0.72
CA PRO A 60 -28.73 -49.34 0.83
C PRO A 60 -28.26 -50.66 0.21
N ARG A 61 -28.18 -50.76 -1.13
CA ARG A 61 -27.63 -51.95 -1.79
C ARG A 61 -26.82 -51.59 -3.05
N ARG A 62 -25.56 -51.16 -2.86
CA ARG A 62 -24.37 -51.36 -3.75
C ARG A 62 -23.29 -50.26 -3.51
N LYS A 63 -22.12 -50.65 -2.97
CA LYS A 63 -21.00 -49.75 -2.60
C LYS A 63 -20.55 -48.75 -3.67
N LYS A 64 -20.53 -49.13 -4.96
CA LYS A 64 -20.07 -48.24 -6.07
C LYS A 64 -21.01 -47.06 -6.37
N ARG A 65 -22.34 -47.22 -6.17
CA ARG A 65 -23.31 -46.11 -6.32
C ARG A 65 -23.30 -45.15 -5.12
N SER A 66 -22.77 -45.59 -3.97
CA SER A 66 -22.60 -44.76 -2.77
C SER A 66 -21.51 -43.70 -2.95
N ILE A 67 -20.43 -44.02 -3.68
CA ILE A 67 -19.33 -43.08 -3.94
C ILE A 67 -19.79 -41.96 -4.86
N LEU A 68 -20.46 -42.27 -5.98
CA LEU A 68 -21.03 -41.24 -6.86
C LEU A 68 -22.07 -40.35 -6.16
N ARG A 69 -22.91 -40.93 -5.29
CA ARG A 69 -23.84 -40.16 -4.45
C ARG A 69 -23.10 -39.27 -3.46
N ALA A 70 -22.07 -39.78 -2.80
CA ALA A 70 -21.24 -38.99 -1.87
C ALA A 70 -20.52 -37.85 -2.60
N ILE A 71 -19.95 -38.09 -3.78
CA ILE A 71 -19.34 -37.05 -4.62
C ILE A 71 -20.39 -36.01 -5.00
N PHE A 72 -21.56 -36.44 -5.47
CA PHE A 72 -22.65 -35.54 -5.83
C PHE A 72 -23.08 -34.69 -4.62
N TYR A 73 -23.42 -35.30 -3.48
CA TYR A 73 -23.80 -34.55 -2.28
C TYR A 73 -22.67 -33.64 -1.79
N THR A 74 -21.41 -34.04 -1.88
CA THR A 74 -20.29 -33.18 -1.50
C THR A 74 -20.19 -31.98 -2.43
N VAL A 75 -20.21 -32.18 -3.76
CA VAL A 75 -20.11 -31.11 -4.75
C VAL A 75 -21.27 -30.11 -4.62
N PHE A 76 -22.49 -30.60 -4.38
CA PHE A 76 -23.66 -29.73 -4.26
C PHE A 76 -23.83 -29.12 -2.86
N ALA A 77 -23.48 -29.81 -1.78
CA ALA A 77 -23.60 -29.28 -0.41
C ALA A 77 -22.45 -28.35 -0.04
N PHE A 78 -21.23 -28.58 -0.56
CA PHE A 78 -20.05 -27.78 -0.28
C PHE A 78 -20.25 -26.27 -0.47
N PRO A 79 -20.80 -25.75 -1.59
CA PRO A 79 -21.02 -24.31 -1.74
C PRO A 79 -21.99 -23.74 -0.70
N TYR A 80 -23.03 -24.49 -0.30
CA TYR A 80 -23.94 -24.06 0.76
C TYR A 80 -23.26 -24.07 2.14
N ILE A 81 -22.43 -25.08 2.43
CA ILE A 81 -21.64 -25.12 3.67
C ILE A 81 -20.69 -23.93 3.72
N CYS A 82 -19.98 -23.63 2.63
CA CYS A 82 -19.11 -22.46 2.53
C CYS A 82 -19.88 -21.15 2.71
N ALA A 83 -21.06 -21.02 2.08
CA ALA A 83 -21.90 -19.84 2.25
C ALA A 83 -22.38 -19.67 3.70
N VAL A 84 -22.84 -20.76 4.34
CA VAL A 84 -23.23 -20.77 5.75
C VAL A 84 -22.04 -20.42 6.66
N LEU A 85 -20.85 -20.96 6.39
CA LEU A 85 -19.62 -20.64 7.13
C LEU A 85 -19.28 -19.15 7.02
N VAL A 86 -19.32 -18.58 5.81
CA VAL A 86 -19.08 -17.15 5.56
C VAL A 86 -20.10 -16.29 6.31
N LEU A 87 -21.38 -16.66 6.30
CA LEU A 87 -22.43 -15.96 7.03
C LEU A 87 -22.21 -16.02 8.54
N ILE A 88 -21.97 -17.21 9.09
CA ILE A 88 -21.70 -17.40 10.52
C ILE A 88 -20.46 -16.60 10.94
N ALA A 89 -19.36 -16.71 10.19
CA ALA A 89 -18.13 -15.98 10.49
C ALA A 89 -18.34 -14.45 10.41
N GLY A 90 -19.03 -13.98 9.37
CA GLY A 90 -19.30 -12.55 9.19
C GLY A 90 -20.28 -11.94 10.20
N ILE A 91 -21.09 -12.76 10.87
CA ILE A 91 -22.01 -12.32 11.93
C ILE A 91 -21.36 -12.41 13.31
N PHE A 92 -20.79 -13.56 13.66
CA PHE A 92 -20.33 -13.85 15.03
C PHE A 92 -18.84 -13.56 15.25
N PHE A 93 -18.03 -13.51 14.19
CA PHE A 93 -16.60 -13.26 14.29
C PHE A 93 -16.12 -12.16 13.31
N PRO A 94 -16.79 -11.00 13.24
CA PRO A 94 -16.46 -9.97 12.27
C PRO A 94 -15.06 -9.39 12.52
N SER A 95 -14.22 -9.34 11.47
CA SER A 95 -12.89 -8.73 11.54
C SER A 95 -12.99 -7.20 11.58
N TYR A 96 -12.22 -6.55 12.46
CA TYR A 96 -11.98 -5.10 12.52
C TYR A 96 -13.26 -4.25 12.38
N THR A 97 -14.35 -4.76 12.96
CA THR A 97 -15.68 -4.13 12.97
C THR A 97 -16.00 -3.57 14.36
N ASN A 98 -15.51 -4.21 15.42
CA ASN A 98 -15.64 -3.73 16.79
C ASN A 98 -14.47 -2.79 17.09
N ARG A 99 -14.72 -1.49 17.04
CA ARG A 99 -13.72 -0.44 17.31
C ARG A 99 -13.49 -0.28 18.82
N PRO A 100 -12.27 0.02 19.28
CA PRO A 100 -12.01 0.38 20.68
C PRO A 100 -12.80 1.63 21.10
N ALA A 101 -13.04 1.80 22.40
CA ALA A 101 -13.90 2.88 22.93
C ALA A 101 -13.45 4.29 22.49
N HIS A 102 -12.16 4.56 22.49
CA HIS A 102 -11.61 5.87 22.09
C HIS A 102 -11.81 6.18 20.60
N TYR A 103 -11.86 5.17 19.72
CA TYR A 103 -12.24 5.37 18.31
C TYR A 103 -13.71 5.77 18.18
N VAL A 104 -14.59 5.15 18.97
CA VAL A 104 -16.03 5.46 18.99
C VAL A 104 -16.26 6.87 19.54
N GLU A 105 -15.56 7.26 20.61
CA GLU A 105 -15.62 8.62 21.16
C GLU A 105 -15.20 9.66 20.11
N LEU A 106 -14.06 9.45 19.44
CA LEU A 106 -13.57 10.36 18.41
C LEU A 106 -14.53 10.44 17.21
N GLN A 107 -15.13 9.30 16.82
CA GLN A 107 -16.15 9.27 15.78
C GLN A 107 -17.42 10.03 16.17
N GLN A 108 -17.87 9.93 17.44
CA GLN A 108 -19.01 10.69 17.94
C GLN A 108 -18.72 12.19 17.98
N ARG A 109 -17.52 12.60 18.37
CA ARG A 109 -17.09 14.00 18.32
C ARG A 109 -17.12 14.53 16.88
N ALA A 110 -16.61 13.75 15.93
CA ALA A 110 -16.64 14.07 14.50
C ALA A 110 -18.07 14.19 13.94
N ALA A 111 -19.01 13.36 14.40
CA ALA A 111 -20.39 13.35 13.89
C ALA A 111 -21.31 14.39 14.54
N ASN A 112 -21.13 14.66 15.83
CA ASN A 112 -22.08 15.46 16.62
C ASN A 112 -21.68 16.94 16.73
N GLY A 113 -20.41 17.29 16.52
CA GLY A 113 -19.95 18.67 16.56
C GLY A 113 -20.28 19.42 15.27
N THR A 114 -20.60 20.71 15.38
CA THR A 114 -20.78 21.62 14.25
C THR A 114 -19.58 22.54 14.03
N GLU A 115 -18.72 22.67 15.04
CA GLU A 115 -17.55 23.54 14.98
C GLU A 115 -16.39 22.88 14.20
N PRO A 116 -15.61 23.66 13.44
CA PRO A 116 -14.35 23.19 12.88
C PRO A 116 -13.38 22.73 13.98
N GLY A 117 -12.59 21.70 13.71
CA GLY A 117 -11.60 21.17 14.67
C GLY A 117 -12.18 20.23 15.72
N ARG A 118 -13.47 19.90 15.65
CA ARG A 118 -14.17 18.99 16.60
C ARG A 118 -13.52 17.61 16.77
N ALA A 119 -12.74 17.15 15.79
CA ALA A 119 -12.08 15.85 15.82
C ALA A 119 -10.55 15.95 16.02
N ASN A 120 -10.03 17.14 16.35
CA ASN A 120 -8.65 17.36 16.77
C ASN A 120 -8.62 17.71 18.27
N PRO A 121 -8.71 16.71 19.17
CA PRO A 121 -8.93 16.93 20.60
C PRO A 121 -7.80 17.71 21.29
N TYR A 122 -6.62 17.78 20.69
CA TYR A 122 -5.43 18.42 21.25
C TYR A 122 -4.96 19.64 20.44
N SER A 123 -5.73 20.06 19.43
CA SER A 123 -5.38 21.16 18.53
C SER A 123 -3.97 21.02 17.92
N GLU A 124 -3.56 19.78 17.64
CA GLU A 124 -2.25 19.48 17.02
C GLU A 124 -2.17 20.07 15.61
N LYS A 125 -1.01 20.63 15.26
CA LYS A 125 -0.74 21.17 13.92
C LYS A 125 -0.40 20.03 12.96
N VAL A 126 -1.17 19.91 11.89
CA VAL A 126 -1.08 18.82 10.91
C VAL A 126 -0.66 19.36 9.54
N PHE A 127 0.46 18.85 9.02
CA PHE A 127 0.87 19.08 7.64
C PHE A 127 0.39 17.92 6.76
N ILE A 128 -0.54 18.18 5.86
CA ILE A 128 -1.04 17.18 4.92
C ILE A 128 -0.21 17.27 3.63
N ALA A 129 0.39 16.17 3.19
CA ALA A 129 1.19 16.12 1.97
C ALA A 129 0.62 15.08 0.99
N ALA A 130 0.39 15.48 -0.25
CA ALA A 130 -0.07 14.58 -1.31
C ALA A 130 0.71 14.80 -2.60
N SER A 131 1.31 13.74 -3.12
CA SER A 131 1.84 13.69 -4.49
C SER A 131 0.80 12.96 -5.35
N LEU A 132 0.11 13.69 -6.22
CA LEU A 132 -1.02 13.18 -7.00
C LEU A 132 -0.63 12.85 -8.44
N TYR A 133 -1.46 12.03 -9.06
CA TYR A 133 -1.49 11.84 -10.51
C TYR A 133 -2.95 11.75 -10.94
N GLU A 134 -3.46 12.80 -11.57
CA GLU A 134 -4.85 12.92 -11.94
C GLU A 134 -5.09 12.52 -13.40
N ASP A 135 -5.98 11.56 -13.61
CA ASP A 135 -6.57 11.32 -14.93
C ASP A 135 -7.74 12.29 -15.13
N LYS A 136 -7.50 13.36 -15.91
CA LYS A 136 -8.50 14.37 -16.27
C LYS A 136 -9.19 15.06 -15.08
N GLY A 137 -8.48 15.26 -13.96
CA GLY A 137 -9.00 16.01 -12.82
C GLY A 137 -10.01 15.25 -11.94
N GLN A 138 -10.10 13.92 -12.03
CA GLN A 138 -11.15 13.16 -11.33
C GLN A 138 -10.94 13.02 -9.82
N LEU A 139 -9.72 13.26 -9.31
CA LEU A 139 -9.44 13.07 -7.88
C LEU A 139 -9.87 14.30 -7.09
N THR A 140 -9.35 15.47 -7.45
CA THR A 140 -9.62 16.71 -6.71
C THR A 140 -11.04 17.24 -6.90
N SER A 141 -11.68 16.93 -8.04
CA SER A 141 -13.12 17.21 -8.24
C SER A 141 -14.05 16.12 -7.69
N GLY A 142 -13.51 14.98 -7.22
CA GLY A 142 -14.27 13.80 -6.84
C GLY A 142 -14.29 13.49 -5.34
N GLY A 143 -14.46 12.21 -5.01
CA GLY A 143 -14.52 11.72 -3.63
C GLY A 143 -13.25 11.97 -2.82
N TRP A 144 -12.06 11.93 -3.45
CA TRP A 144 -10.79 12.26 -2.79
C TRP A 144 -10.79 13.72 -2.32
N GLY A 145 -11.07 14.67 -3.22
CA GLY A 145 -11.13 16.09 -2.89
C GLY A 145 -12.16 16.39 -1.80
N SER A 146 -13.36 15.82 -1.93
CA SER A 146 -14.43 15.95 -0.92
C SER A 146 -13.98 15.48 0.47
N SER A 147 -13.26 14.34 0.53
CA SER A 147 -12.77 13.77 1.78
C SER A 147 -11.65 14.62 2.41
N VAL A 148 -10.81 15.26 1.60
CA VAL A 148 -9.77 16.18 2.09
C VAL A 148 -10.40 17.45 2.66
N LEU A 149 -11.42 18.01 2.01
CA LEU A 149 -12.14 19.20 2.53
C LEU A 149 -12.84 18.88 3.87
N GLU A 150 -13.51 17.72 3.96
CA GLU A 150 -14.10 17.25 5.22
C GLU A 150 -13.04 17.02 6.30
N LEU A 151 -11.87 16.47 5.93
CA LEU A 151 -10.76 16.28 6.86
C LEU A 151 -10.23 17.61 7.41
N ILE A 152 -10.07 18.62 6.57
CA ILE A 152 -9.63 19.97 7.00
C ILE A 152 -10.62 20.55 8.00
N ASP A 153 -11.92 20.42 7.74
CA ASP A 153 -12.97 20.85 8.68
C ASP A 153 -12.89 20.08 10.02
N LEU A 154 -12.73 18.75 9.99
CA LEU A 154 -12.60 17.92 11.19
C LEU A 154 -11.36 18.27 12.02
N LEU A 155 -10.24 18.60 11.38
CA LEU A 155 -8.98 18.96 12.02
C LEU A 155 -8.94 20.41 12.51
N GLY A 156 -9.77 21.26 11.91
CA GLY A 156 -9.81 22.70 12.13
C GLY A 156 -8.88 23.40 11.14
N PRO A 157 -9.38 24.30 10.27
CA PRO A 157 -8.57 24.95 9.23
C PRO A 157 -7.31 25.65 9.76
N ASP A 158 -7.37 26.24 10.96
CA ASP A 158 -6.24 26.91 11.61
C ASP A 158 -5.12 25.95 12.05
N ASN A 159 -5.40 24.65 12.10
CA ASN A 159 -4.45 23.62 12.51
C ASN A 159 -3.85 22.87 11.33
N VAL A 160 -4.22 23.20 10.09
CA VAL A 160 -3.83 22.43 8.91
C VAL A 160 -3.04 23.28 7.92
N HIS A 161 -1.98 22.69 7.38
CA HIS A 161 -1.39 23.12 6.11
C HIS A 161 -1.56 22.01 5.08
N LEU A 162 -2.18 22.31 3.94
CA LEU A 162 -2.35 21.36 2.85
C LEU A 162 -1.30 21.58 1.76
N SER A 163 -0.49 20.57 1.47
CA SER A 163 0.50 20.59 0.39
C SER A 163 0.17 19.52 -0.65
N ILE A 164 -0.13 19.94 -1.88
CA ILE A 164 -0.40 19.06 -3.01
C ILE A 164 0.61 19.34 -4.11
N TYR A 165 1.23 18.29 -4.62
CA TYR A 165 2.13 18.35 -5.76
C TYR A 165 1.66 17.39 -6.85
N GLU A 166 1.55 17.88 -8.08
CA GLU A 166 1.32 17.05 -9.26
C GLU A 166 2.36 17.39 -10.34
N ASP A 167 3.05 16.37 -10.85
CA ASP A 167 4.00 16.52 -11.94
C ASP A 167 3.31 16.42 -13.30
N ASN A 168 3.63 17.36 -14.19
CA ASN A 168 3.16 17.38 -15.58
C ASN A 168 1.63 17.18 -15.74
N PRO A 169 0.78 17.91 -14.98
CA PRO A 169 -0.66 17.75 -15.05
C PRO A 169 -1.21 18.13 -16.43
N THR A 170 -2.24 17.39 -16.87
CA THR A 170 -3.04 17.78 -18.04
C THR A 170 -3.77 19.11 -17.79
N GLU A 171 -4.20 19.82 -18.83
CA GLU A 171 -4.99 21.05 -18.66
C GLU A 171 -6.28 20.84 -17.84
N ALA A 172 -6.94 19.69 -18.02
CA ALA A 172 -8.10 19.33 -17.20
C ALA A 172 -7.74 19.11 -15.72
N ALA A 173 -6.59 18.48 -15.44
CA ALA A 173 -6.09 18.31 -14.07
C ALA A 173 -5.73 19.66 -13.43
N LYS A 174 -5.07 20.57 -14.17
CA LYS A 174 -4.78 21.94 -13.69
C LYS A 174 -6.07 22.69 -13.31
N GLN A 175 -7.08 22.66 -14.18
CA GLN A 175 -8.38 23.28 -13.90
C GLN A 175 -9.07 22.68 -12.67
N SER A 176 -8.97 21.37 -12.48
CA SER A 176 -9.49 20.69 -11.30
C SER A 176 -8.75 21.12 -10.03
N LEU A 177 -7.42 21.15 -10.05
CA LEU A 177 -6.59 21.64 -8.94
C LEU A 177 -6.92 23.10 -8.59
N ASP A 178 -7.12 23.96 -9.58
CA ASP A 178 -7.48 25.37 -9.38
C ASP A 178 -8.87 25.52 -8.74
N SER A 179 -9.85 24.73 -9.22
CA SER A 179 -11.20 24.70 -8.66
C SER A 179 -11.20 24.18 -7.23
N PHE A 180 -10.40 23.14 -6.96
CA PHE A 180 -10.23 22.58 -5.64
C PHE A 180 -9.57 23.59 -4.69
N ARG A 181 -8.51 24.29 -5.14
CA ARG A 181 -7.83 25.34 -4.37
C ARG A 181 -8.81 26.43 -3.90
N ALA A 182 -9.78 26.81 -4.74
CA ALA A 182 -10.77 27.82 -4.37
C ALA A 182 -11.70 27.39 -3.21
N ASN A 183 -11.84 26.08 -2.97
CA ASN A 183 -12.68 25.53 -1.89
C ASN A 183 -11.89 25.18 -0.62
N VAL A 184 -10.55 25.23 -0.66
CA VAL A 184 -9.70 24.92 0.50
C VAL A 184 -9.78 26.06 1.52
N THR A 185 -10.08 25.71 2.77
CA THR A 185 -10.31 26.68 3.85
C THR A 185 -9.09 26.91 4.75
N CYS A 186 -8.05 26.07 4.64
CA CYS A 186 -6.81 26.19 5.41
C CYS A 186 -5.67 26.81 4.60
N ASN A 187 -4.52 27.07 5.24
CA ASN A 187 -3.31 27.43 4.51
C ASN A 187 -2.92 26.28 3.57
N SER A 188 -2.49 26.60 2.35
CA SER A 188 -2.18 25.57 1.36
C SER A 188 -1.09 25.95 0.36
N THR A 189 -0.44 24.92 -0.17
CA THR A 189 0.52 25.00 -1.27
C THR A 189 0.16 23.91 -2.27
N ILE A 190 -0.64 24.27 -3.27
CA ILE A 190 -1.12 23.34 -4.30
C ILE A 190 -0.41 23.69 -5.60
N VAL A 191 0.45 22.81 -6.10
CA VAL A 191 1.33 23.05 -7.24
C VAL A 191 1.15 21.97 -8.29
N GLY A 192 0.83 22.40 -9.51
CA GLY A 192 0.88 21.57 -10.71
C GLY A 192 1.85 22.19 -11.71
N GLU A 193 3.03 21.60 -11.87
CA GLU A 193 4.13 22.18 -12.66
C GLU A 193 4.64 21.25 -13.76
N SER A 194 5.30 21.82 -14.78
CA SER A 194 6.07 21.05 -15.75
C SER A 194 7.37 20.59 -15.08
N PHE A 195 7.56 19.28 -14.99
CA PHE A 195 8.72 18.68 -14.34
C PHE A 195 9.55 17.89 -15.36
N ASP A 196 10.77 18.34 -15.59
CA ASP A 196 11.72 17.64 -16.44
C ASP A 196 12.41 16.51 -15.65
N ALA A 197 11.92 15.28 -15.83
CA ALA A 197 12.48 14.09 -15.24
C ALA A 197 13.93 13.80 -15.70
N GLY A 198 14.40 14.42 -16.80
CA GLY A 198 15.79 14.34 -17.25
C GLY A 198 16.79 14.97 -16.29
N THR A 199 16.32 15.85 -15.37
CA THR A 199 17.15 16.45 -14.32
C THR A 199 17.47 15.49 -13.17
N LEU A 200 16.78 14.35 -13.08
CA LEU A 200 16.99 13.38 -12.01
C LEU A 200 18.21 12.49 -12.27
N PRO A 201 18.90 12.02 -11.21
CA PRO A 201 20.01 11.10 -11.35
C PRO A 201 19.63 9.82 -12.12
N ARG A 202 20.53 9.38 -12.98
CA ARG A 202 20.35 8.19 -13.83
C ARG A 202 21.39 7.14 -13.50
N VAL A 203 21.03 5.88 -13.66
CA VAL A 203 21.95 4.74 -13.56
C VAL A 203 22.38 4.28 -14.94
N THR A 204 23.65 3.87 -15.07
CA THR A 204 24.18 3.30 -16.31
C THR A 204 24.12 1.78 -16.21
N LEU A 205 23.38 1.16 -17.11
CA LEU A 205 23.30 -0.30 -17.24
C LEU A 205 24.64 -0.86 -17.74
N PRO A 206 24.92 -2.15 -17.50
CA PRO A 206 26.09 -2.83 -18.07
C PRO A 206 26.14 -2.80 -19.61
N THR A 207 25.01 -2.60 -20.28
CA THR A 207 24.93 -2.37 -21.74
C THR A 207 25.42 -0.98 -22.18
N GLY A 208 25.81 -0.12 -21.25
CA GLY A 208 26.20 1.29 -21.48
C GLY A 208 25.01 2.27 -21.47
N GLU A 209 23.80 1.76 -21.30
CA GLU A 209 22.58 2.53 -21.44
C GLU A 209 22.17 3.26 -20.15
N THR A 210 21.81 4.54 -20.23
CA THR A 210 21.38 5.33 -19.05
C THR A 210 19.87 5.33 -18.83
N ARG A 211 19.43 4.98 -17.62
CA ARG A 211 18.01 4.89 -17.23
C ARG A 211 17.70 5.67 -15.96
N LEU A 212 16.51 6.27 -15.91
CA LEU A 212 15.97 6.84 -14.67
C LEU A 212 15.28 5.72 -13.87
N LYS A 213 15.73 5.49 -12.64
CA LYS A 213 15.05 4.55 -11.73
C LYS A 213 13.68 5.10 -11.34
N ARG A 214 12.67 4.24 -11.38
CA ARG A 214 11.29 4.58 -10.98
C ARG A 214 11.25 5.10 -9.54
N ILE A 215 12.01 4.49 -8.64
CA ILE A 215 11.98 4.88 -7.22
C ILE A 215 12.67 6.24 -7.00
N ALA A 216 13.67 6.60 -7.81
CA ALA A 216 14.25 7.93 -7.77
C ALA A 216 13.20 9.01 -8.11
N PHE A 217 12.41 8.77 -9.16
CA PHE A 217 11.29 9.62 -9.52
C PHE A 217 10.22 9.71 -8.40
N LEU A 218 9.81 8.57 -7.82
CA LEU A 218 8.83 8.56 -6.74
C LEU A 218 9.30 9.27 -5.46
N ALA A 219 10.59 9.11 -5.10
CA ALA A 219 11.17 9.80 -3.97
C ALA A 219 11.17 11.33 -4.19
N GLU A 220 11.52 11.78 -5.39
CA GLU A 220 11.50 13.20 -5.74
C GLU A 220 10.11 13.82 -5.59
N VAL A 221 9.08 13.26 -6.23
CA VAL A 221 7.73 13.86 -6.21
C VAL A 221 7.14 13.92 -4.79
N ARG A 222 7.47 12.94 -3.92
CA ARG A 222 7.07 12.98 -2.50
C ARG A 222 7.85 14.03 -1.71
N ASN A 223 9.14 14.20 -2.00
CA ASN A 223 9.93 15.26 -1.39
C ASN A 223 9.43 16.65 -1.81
N ARG A 224 8.99 16.83 -3.07
CA ARG A 224 8.34 18.07 -3.52
C ARG A 224 7.03 18.34 -2.81
N ALA A 225 6.19 17.31 -2.62
CA ALA A 225 4.97 17.44 -1.82
C ALA A 225 5.27 17.82 -0.35
N LEU A 226 6.39 17.37 0.22
CA LEU A 226 6.81 17.72 1.58
C LEU A 226 7.47 19.10 1.67
N ALA A 227 8.18 19.53 0.63
CA ALA A 227 9.09 20.68 0.65
C ALA A 227 8.53 21.96 1.31
N PRO A 228 7.24 22.33 1.14
CA PRO A 228 6.67 23.52 1.77
C PRO A 228 6.76 23.53 3.30
N ILE A 229 6.93 22.39 3.97
CA ILE A 229 7.08 22.30 5.43
C ILE A 229 8.27 23.14 5.95
N ASN A 230 9.34 23.27 5.16
CA ASN A 230 10.55 24.00 5.57
C ASN A 230 10.40 25.52 5.51
N HIS A 231 9.35 25.99 4.85
CA HIS A 231 9.10 27.41 4.63
C HIS A 231 7.95 27.93 5.51
N GLN A 232 7.40 27.08 6.39
CA GLN A 232 6.38 27.48 7.34
C GLN A 232 7.01 28.00 8.62
N SER A 233 6.41 29.04 9.21
CA SER A 233 6.77 29.56 10.54
C SER A 233 6.14 28.76 11.68
N VAL A 234 5.30 27.77 11.37
CA VAL A 234 4.57 26.95 12.33
C VAL A 234 5.31 25.63 12.56
N LYS A 235 5.47 25.25 13.83
CA LYS A 235 5.92 23.91 14.20
C LYS A 235 4.75 22.93 14.02
N PHE A 236 4.93 21.91 13.17
CA PHE A 236 3.93 20.86 13.03
C PHE A 236 4.15 19.75 14.07
N ASP A 237 3.07 19.13 14.51
CA ASP A 237 3.08 17.98 15.40
C ASP A 237 3.02 16.68 14.58
N LYS A 238 2.19 16.67 13.53
CA LYS A 238 1.94 15.51 12.66
C LYS A 238 2.11 15.84 11.19
N ILE A 239 2.58 14.87 10.43
CA ILE A 239 2.47 14.86 8.96
C ILE A 239 1.51 13.76 8.56
N LEU A 240 0.57 14.05 7.66
CA LEU A 240 -0.29 13.05 7.03
C LEU A 240 0.04 12.99 5.54
N TYR A 241 0.60 11.88 5.07
CA TYR A 241 0.71 11.62 3.64
C TYR A 241 -0.54 10.96 3.09
N LEU A 242 -1.01 11.45 1.94
CA LEU A 242 -2.11 10.90 1.19
C LEU A 242 -1.67 10.57 -0.24
N ASN A 243 -1.87 9.32 -0.66
CA ASN A 243 -1.84 8.95 -2.07
C ASN A 243 -3.18 9.30 -2.76
N ASP A 244 -3.28 8.96 -4.04
CA ASP A 244 -4.48 8.93 -4.89
C ASP A 244 -5.51 7.84 -4.48
N VAL A 245 -5.80 7.71 -3.19
CA VAL A 245 -6.72 6.71 -2.62
C VAL A 245 -7.98 7.38 -2.06
N ASN A 246 -9.14 6.78 -2.28
CA ASN A 246 -10.38 7.20 -1.62
C ASN A 246 -10.38 6.73 -0.17
N PHE A 247 -10.80 7.59 0.74
CA PHE A 247 -10.83 7.35 2.18
C PHE A 247 -12.03 8.05 2.83
N HIS A 248 -12.31 7.74 4.10
CA HIS A 248 -13.25 8.51 4.91
C HIS A 248 -12.47 9.47 5.81
N ALA A 249 -12.87 10.74 5.89
CA ALA A 249 -12.16 11.74 6.68
C ALA A 249 -12.02 11.35 8.15
N VAL A 250 -13.05 10.74 8.76
CA VAL A 250 -13.00 10.22 10.13
C VAL A 250 -11.94 9.12 10.32
N ASP A 251 -11.68 8.30 9.31
CA ASP A 251 -10.66 7.25 9.39
C ASP A 251 -9.25 7.89 9.36
N ALA A 252 -9.04 8.99 8.63
CA ALA A 252 -7.78 9.74 8.66
C ALA A 252 -7.54 10.40 10.03
N VAL A 253 -8.57 10.99 10.64
CA VAL A 253 -8.48 11.55 11.99
C VAL A 253 -8.17 10.46 13.03
N GLN A 254 -8.81 9.28 12.90
CA GLN A 254 -8.51 8.13 13.76
C GLN A 254 -7.07 7.63 13.57
N LEU A 255 -6.54 7.65 12.35
CA LEU A 255 -5.14 7.32 12.12
C LEU A 255 -4.21 8.27 12.88
N LEU A 256 -4.48 9.58 12.82
CA LEU A 256 -3.69 10.65 13.46
C LEU A 256 -3.75 10.64 14.99
N PHE A 257 -4.92 10.38 15.58
CA PHE A 257 -5.16 10.65 17.01
C PHE A 257 -5.64 9.45 17.84
N ALA A 258 -5.98 8.31 17.22
CA ALA A 258 -6.47 7.13 17.92
C ALA A 258 -5.54 5.89 17.79
N THR A 259 -4.56 5.90 16.89
CA THR A 259 -3.66 4.75 16.72
C THR A 259 -2.60 4.71 17.82
N ASN A 260 -2.50 3.57 18.52
CA ASN A 260 -1.49 3.34 19.57
C ASN A 260 -1.41 4.47 20.61
N ILE A 261 -2.57 4.83 21.19
CA ILE A 261 -2.61 5.84 22.25
C ILE A 261 -1.98 5.32 23.55
N ASP A 262 -1.27 6.19 24.25
CA ASP A 262 -0.70 5.91 25.56
C ASP A 262 -1.68 6.22 26.70
N SER A 263 -1.22 6.11 27.95
CA SER A 263 -2.04 6.40 29.15
C SER A 263 -2.47 7.86 29.28
N THR A 264 -1.84 8.79 28.54
CA THR A 264 -2.22 10.20 28.49
C THR A 264 -3.29 10.49 27.44
N GLY A 265 -3.65 9.48 26.64
CA GLY A 265 -4.61 9.60 25.54
C GLY A 265 -4.00 10.19 24.27
N ARG A 266 -2.68 10.30 24.18
CA ARG A 266 -1.95 10.79 22.99
C ARG A 266 -1.33 9.64 22.21
N THR A 267 -1.16 9.82 20.91
CA THR A 267 -0.57 8.79 20.05
C THR A 267 0.92 8.61 20.30
N ASN A 268 1.35 7.37 20.43
CA ASN A 268 2.76 7.01 20.64
C ASN A 268 3.26 6.17 19.46
N TYR A 269 3.60 6.83 18.36
CA TYR A 269 4.18 6.18 17.19
C TYR A 269 5.18 7.12 16.53
N GLY A 270 6.17 6.58 15.82
CA GLY A 270 6.92 7.35 14.83
C GLY A 270 6.17 7.43 13.51
N ALA A 271 5.52 6.33 13.12
CA ALA A 271 4.64 6.26 11.97
C ALA A 271 3.45 5.31 12.19
N ALA A 272 2.29 5.65 11.60
CA ALA A 272 1.09 4.82 11.59
C ALA A 272 0.44 4.83 10.20
N CYS A 273 0.22 3.66 9.60
CA CYS A 273 -0.30 3.54 8.22
C CYS A 273 -1.67 2.87 8.17
N ALA A 274 -2.47 3.26 7.18
CA ALA A 274 -3.70 2.57 6.79
C ALA A 274 -3.41 1.26 6.02
N LEU A 275 -4.48 0.55 5.63
CA LEU A 275 -4.44 -0.54 4.65
C LEU A 275 -5.12 -0.12 3.35
N ASP A 276 -4.44 -0.27 2.22
CA ASP A 276 -4.97 0.06 0.89
C ASP A 276 -5.43 -1.17 0.09
N PHE A 277 -6.51 -0.97 -0.66
CA PHE A 277 -7.17 -2.03 -1.40
C PHE A 277 -7.35 -1.65 -2.87
N ILE A 278 -6.77 -2.47 -3.75
CA ILE A 278 -7.00 -2.36 -5.20
C ILE A 278 -8.35 -2.98 -5.60
N ASN A 279 -8.81 -3.96 -4.83
CA ASN A 279 -10.16 -4.52 -4.91
C ASN A 279 -10.61 -4.98 -3.51
N ALA A 280 -11.85 -5.43 -3.38
CA ALA A 280 -12.50 -5.62 -2.08
C ALA A 280 -11.83 -6.64 -1.13
N PHE A 281 -10.87 -7.46 -1.59
CA PHE A 281 -10.14 -8.42 -0.75
C PHE A 281 -8.61 -8.36 -0.89
N LYS A 282 -8.09 -7.70 -1.93
CA LYS A 282 -6.65 -7.68 -2.26
C LYS A 282 -5.96 -6.44 -1.70
N TYR A 283 -5.09 -6.66 -0.73
CA TYR A 283 -4.14 -5.68 -0.21
C TYR A 283 -3.10 -5.31 -1.27
N TYR A 284 -2.86 -4.01 -1.47
CA TYR A 284 -2.05 -3.51 -2.59
C TYR A 284 -0.58 -3.27 -2.21
N ASP A 285 -0.29 -2.47 -1.17
CA ASP A 285 1.06 -1.93 -0.84
C ASP A 285 2.06 -2.94 -0.26
N ARG A 286 2.22 -4.10 -0.91
CA ARG A 286 3.19 -5.13 -0.50
C ARG A 286 4.64 -4.72 -0.69
N PHE A 287 4.93 -3.81 -1.62
CA PHE A 287 6.29 -3.40 -1.91
C PHE A 287 6.91 -2.59 -0.77
N ALA A 288 6.13 -1.69 -0.15
CA ALA A 288 6.55 -0.90 1.01
C ALA A 288 6.44 -1.68 2.32
N THR A 289 5.49 -2.61 2.45
CA THR A 289 5.18 -3.23 3.75
C THR A 289 6.09 -4.39 4.12
N ARG A 290 6.60 -4.35 5.35
CA ARG A 290 7.45 -5.40 5.95
C ARG A 290 6.94 -5.75 7.33
N ASP A 291 6.88 -7.03 7.66
CA ASP A 291 6.54 -7.47 9.02
C ASP A 291 7.60 -6.99 10.03
N LEU A 292 7.37 -7.23 11.32
CA LEU A 292 8.28 -6.78 12.39
C LEU A 292 9.69 -7.41 12.27
N ASP A 293 9.82 -8.55 11.59
CA ASP A 293 11.11 -9.17 11.36
C ASP A 293 11.75 -8.73 10.03
N GLY A 294 11.18 -7.75 9.33
CA GLY A 294 11.71 -7.24 8.06
C GLY A 294 11.36 -8.12 6.85
N ARG A 295 10.45 -9.08 6.99
CA ARG A 295 10.05 -9.97 5.88
C ARG A 295 8.92 -9.37 5.06
N VAL A 296 8.88 -9.75 3.79
CA VAL A 296 7.76 -9.41 2.90
C VAL A 296 6.45 -10.04 3.39
N THR A 297 5.34 -9.38 3.04
CA THR A 297 4.00 -9.94 3.25
C THR A 297 3.81 -11.26 2.48
N GLY A 298 2.88 -12.09 2.93
CA GLY A 298 2.41 -13.26 2.20
C GLY A 298 1.47 -12.89 1.05
N ILE A 299 0.68 -13.85 0.59
CA ILE A 299 -0.39 -13.63 -0.38
C ILE A 299 -1.31 -12.45 0.06
N PRO A 300 -1.84 -11.66 -0.89
CA PRO A 300 -2.33 -10.30 -0.63
C PRO A 300 -3.74 -10.25 0.01
N PHE A 301 -4.10 -11.17 0.89
CA PHE A 301 -5.37 -11.14 1.62
C PHE A 301 -5.15 -11.49 3.08
N PHE A 302 -6.14 -11.22 3.92
CA PHE A 302 -6.05 -11.40 5.36
C PHE A 302 -5.49 -12.81 5.72
N PRO A 303 -4.50 -12.92 6.62
CA PRO A 303 -3.98 -11.91 7.55
C PRO A 303 -2.77 -11.11 7.03
N TYR A 304 -2.50 -11.16 5.72
CA TYR A 304 -1.43 -10.46 5.00
C TYR A 304 0.01 -10.87 5.36
N PHE A 305 0.31 -11.14 6.63
CA PHE A 305 1.63 -11.57 7.10
C PHE A 305 1.72 -13.08 7.26
N THR A 306 2.90 -13.63 6.95
CA THR A 306 3.17 -15.07 7.06
C THR A 306 3.40 -15.50 8.51
N SER A 307 3.45 -16.81 8.74
CA SER A 307 3.80 -17.41 10.04
C SER A 307 5.31 -17.58 10.25
N ALA A 308 6.15 -17.07 9.35
CA ALA A 308 7.61 -17.19 9.45
C ALA A 308 8.19 -16.26 10.52
N GLY A 309 9.39 -16.61 11.01
CA GLY A 309 10.09 -15.83 12.03
C GLY A 309 9.35 -15.79 13.37
N SER A 310 9.32 -14.63 14.02
CA SER A 310 8.55 -14.37 15.24
C SER A 310 7.04 -14.38 14.99
N ALA A 311 6.62 -14.15 13.75
CA ALA A 311 5.24 -13.96 13.31
C ALA A 311 4.49 -12.88 14.13
N THR A 312 5.21 -11.90 14.67
CA THR A 312 4.63 -10.90 15.58
C THR A 312 3.53 -10.08 14.92
N SER A 313 3.78 -9.56 13.71
CA SER A 313 2.76 -8.80 12.95
C SER A 313 1.54 -9.65 12.62
N ARG A 314 1.73 -10.93 12.27
CA ARG A 314 0.61 -11.87 12.04
C ARG A 314 -0.21 -12.08 13.31
N LYS A 315 0.44 -12.30 14.45
CA LYS A 315 -0.23 -12.47 15.75
C LYS A 315 -1.01 -11.21 16.12
N ASP A 316 -0.44 -10.03 15.90
CA ASP A 316 -1.10 -8.75 16.15
C ASP A 316 -2.36 -8.57 15.26
N ILE A 317 -2.30 -8.91 13.96
CA ILE A 317 -3.46 -8.91 13.05
C ILE A 317 -4.56 -9.88 13.52
N LEU A 318 -4.18 -11.12 13.85
CA LEU A 318 -5.13 -12.14 14.31
C LEU A 318 -5.76 -11.78 15.66
N ALA A 319 -5.02 -11.05 16.49
CA ALA A 319 -5.47 -10.49 17.76
C ALA A 319 -6.29 -9.19 17.59
N GLN A 320 -6.51 -8.73 16.35
CA GLN A 320 -7.35 -7.57 16.03
C GLN A 320 -6.84 -6.26 16.63
N LYS A 321 -5.51 -6.13 16.79
CA LYS A 321 -4.90 -4.89 17.29
C LYS A 321 -5.02 -3.77 16.28
N ASP A 322 -5.22 -2.55 16.75
CA ASP A 322 -5.15 -1.31 15.96
C ASP A 322 -3.69 -0.87 15.72
N ALA A 323 -2.78 -1.24 16.61
CA ALA A 323 -1.35 -1.01 16.50
C ALA A 323 -0.60 -2.31 16.14
N VAL A 324 -0.72 -2.75 14.88
CA VAL A 324 0.03 -3.92 14.40
C VAL A 324 1.48 -3.54 14.18
N ARG A 325 2.39 -4.11 14.96
CA ARG A 325 3.82 -3.79 14.86
C ARG A 325 4.40 -4.27 13.54
N VAL A 326 5.08 -3.39 12.82
CA VAL A 326 5.70 -3.66 11.52
C VAL A 326 7.04 -2.94 11.40
N ARG A 327 7.92 -3.37 10.49
CA ARG A 327 9.12 -2.61 10.14
C ARG A 327 8.84 -1.45 9.21
N SER A 328 7.83 -1.60 8.36
CA SER A 328 7.41 -0.55 7.44
C SER A 328 6.00 -0.82 6.92
N CYS A 329 5.29 0.26 6.60
CA CYS A 329 4.04 0.29 5.87
C CYS A 329 3.91 1.62 5.12
N TRP A 330 2.96 1.69 4.19
CA TRP A 330 2.56 2.94 3.53
C TRP A 330 1.03 3.00 3.40
N GLY A 331 0.45 2.01 2.72
CA GLY A 331 -0.98 1.72 2.74
C GLY A 331 -1.85 2.86 2.25
N GLY A 332 -1.33 3.66 1.30
CA GLY A 332 -2.00 4.82 0.70
C GLY A 332 -2.25 6.04 1.61
N MET A 333 -2.15 5.88 2.94
CA MET A 333 -2.31 6.96 3.91
C MET A 333 -1.46 6.65 5.15
N VAL A 334 -0.56 7.55 5.51
CA VAL A 334 0.35 7.36 6.65
C VAL A 334 0.54 8.66 7.45
N ALA A 335 0.48 8.53 8.77
CA ALA A 335 0.76 9.59 9.70
C ALA A 335 2.18 9.43 10.28
N TYR A 336 2.92 10.53 10.40
CA TYR A 336 4.25 10.59 11.04
C TYR A 336 4.29 11.63 12.16
N GLU A 337 5.21 11.47 13.11
CA GLU A 337 5.65 12.57 13.96
C GLU A 337 6.44 13.58 13.12
N ALA A 338 5.94 14.82 13.05
CA ALA A 338 6.51 15.84 12.17
C ALA A 338 7.93 16.24 12.54
N GLN A 339 8.31 16.11 13.82
CA GLN A 339 9.63 16.54 14.32
C GLN A 339 10.81 15.93 13.55
N TRP A 340 10.67 14.73 13.01
CA TRP A 340 11.73 14.05 12.26
C TRP A 340 11.90 14.57 10.83
N PHE A 341 10.98 15.41 10.35
CA PHE A 341 10.90 15.87 8.96
C PHE A 341 11.07 17.38 8.80
N GLN A 342 11.33 18.09 9.90
CA GLN A 342 11.52 19.53 9.93
C GLN A 342 12.77 19.89 10.75
N ASP A 343 13.37 21.03 10.42
CA ASP A 343 14.43 21.59 11.25
C ASP A 343 13.85 22.04 12.59
N GLN A 344 14.47 21.61 13.69
CA GLN A 344 14.04 21.97 15.04
C GLN A 344 14.68 23.26 15.52
N ALA A 345 15.83 23.67 14.97
CA ALA A 345 16.60 24.82 15.44
C ALA A 345 15.79 26.14 15.50
N PRO A 346 14.88 26.44 14.56
CA PRO A 346 14.04 27.64 14.65
C PRO A 346 13.02 27.63 15.79
N PHE A 347 12.71 26.45 16.35
CA PHE A 347 11.66 26.24 17.35
C PHE A 347 12.20 25.87 18.74
N GLU A 348 13.52 25.68 18.86
CA GLU A 348 14.17 25.50 20.16
C GLU A 348 14.27 26.86 20.87
N GLU A 349 13.70 26.96 22.06
CA GLU A 349 13.90 28.13 22.92
C GLU A 349 15.39 28.19 23.29
N LYS A 350 16.06 29.30 22.94
CA LYS A 350 17.44 29.54 23.38
C LYS A 350 17.50 29.41 24.90
N PRO A 351 18.34 28.52 25.47
CA PRO A 351 18.51 28.47 26.91
C PRO A 351 18.99 29.84 27.39
N ALA A 352 18.26 30.44 28.33
CA ALA A 352 18.73 31.63 29.03
C ALA A 352 20.04 31.27 29.76
N ASN A 353 21.13 31.93 29.36
CA ASN A 353 22.44 31.93 30.01
C ASN A 353 22.96 30.58 30.51
N THR A 354 23.67 29.86 29.65
CA THR A 354 24.76 28.99 30.13
C THR A 354 26.00 29.22 29.29
N THR A 355 26.90 30.04 29.82
CA THR A 355 28.30 30.13 29.40
C THR A 355 28.93 28.75 29.50
N LYS A 356 29.22 28.10 28.36
CA LYS A 356 30.25 27.08 28.27
C LYS A 356 31.15 27.33 27.06
N PRO A 357 32.46 27.04 27.19
CA PRO A 357 33.45 27.49 26.24
C PRO A 357 33.44 26.63 24.97
N ALA A 358 33.61 27.31 23.84
CA ALA A 358 33.89 26.70 22.55
C ALA A 358 35.20 25.91 22.61
N ASN A 359 35.14 24.60 22.36
CA ASN A 359 36.27 23.79 21.95
C ASN A 359 35.77 22.48 21.35
N THR A 360 35.60 22.41 20.03
CA THR A 360 36.00 21.24 19.23
C THR A 360 36.02 21.57 17.73
N THR A 361 37.24 21.79 17.26
CA THR A 361 37.85 21.29 16.02
C THR A 361 36.94 20.88 14.85
N ASN A 362 37.11 21.62 13.75
CA ASN A 362 36.79 21.24 12.38
C ASN A 362 37.38 19.87 12.03
N VAL A 363 36.53 18.91 11.65
CA VAL A 363 36.90 17.74 10.87
C VAL A 363 36.06 17.74 9.61
N ALA A 364 36.76 17.78 8.47
CA ALA A 364 36.19 17.84 7.14
C ALA A 364 35.49 16.52 6.75
N HIS A 365 34.41 16.69 5.99
CA HIS A 365 33.62 15.75 5.20
C HIS A 365 34.21 14.35 4.93
N ASN A 366 33.45 13.33 5.33
CA ASN A 366 33.15 12.14 4.54
C ASN A 366 31.82 11.54 5.03
N THR A 367 30.79 11.62 4.18
CA THR A 367 29.57 10.77 4.12
C THR A 367 29.09 10.08 5.42
N SER A 368 28.93 10.84 6.50
CA SER A 368 28.05 10.47 7.61
C SER A 368 26.67 11.05 7.29
N LEU A 369 25.64 10.21 7.41
CA LEU A 369 24.26 10.68 7.46
C LEU A 369 24.21 11.77 8.53
N ASP A 370 24.01 13.03 8.13
CA ASP A 370 23.84 14.12 9.08
C ASP A 370 22.62 13.78 9.94
N HIS A 371 22.87 13.30 11.15
CA HIS A 371 21.83 12.84 12.09
C HIS A 371 20.86 13.98 12.47
N HIS A 372 21.20 15.23 12.13
CA HIS A 372 20.37 16.41 12.37
C HIS A 372 19.50 16.80 11.16
N ALA A 373 19.84 16.39 9.94
CA ALA A 373 19.08 16.76 8.75
C ALA A 373 17.64 16.21 8.80
N PRO A 374 16.62 16.99 8.38
CA PRO A 374 15.26 16.51 8.24
C PRO A 374 15.15 15.28 7.33
N LEU A 375 14.33 14.29 7.71
CA LEU A 375 14.13 13.08 6.90
C LEU A 375 13.50 13.40 5.55
N ARG A 376 14.01 12.77 4.49
CA ARG A 376 13.52 12.88 3.11
C ARG A 376 13.48 11.50 2.47
N PHE A 377 12.57 11.32 1.52
CA PHE A 377 12.50 10.09 0.73
C PHE A 377 13.78 9.97 -0.09
N ARG A 378 14.30 8.74 -0.15
CA ARG A 378 15.47 8.37 -0.95
C ARG A 378 15.18 7.09 -1.71
N TYR A 379 16.08 6.74 -2.60
CA TYR A 379 16.06 5.50 -3.38
C TYR A 379 17.41 4.78 -3.23
N GLU A 380 17.45 3.51 -3.66
CA GLU A 380 18.71 2.75 -3.72
C GLU A 380 19.45 3.06 -5.02
N GLU A 381 20.71 3.47 -4.92
CA GLU A 381 21.53 3.87 -6.09
C GLU A 381 22.06 2.67 -6.88
N GLU A 382 22.15 1.51 -6.24
CA GLU A 382 22.64 0.28 -6.86
C GLU A 382 21.73 -0.17 -8.02
N ILE A 383 22.33 -0.63 -9.12
CA ILE A 383 21.63 -0.88 -10.39
C ILE A 383 20.59 -2.00 -10.25
N PHE A 384 20.95 -3.15 -9.66
CA PHE A 384 20.06 -4.33 -9.60
C PHE A 384 19.45 -4.58 -8.22
N TRP A 385 19.36 -3.54 -7.40
CA TRP A 385 18.66 -3.57 -6.13
C TRP A 385 17.61 -2.45 -6.07
N GLU A 386 16.36 -2.82 -5.80
CA GLU A 386 15.26 -1.86 -5.63
C GLU A 386 14.63 -2.02 -4.26
N ALA A 387 14.44 -0.90 -3.58
CA ALA A 387 13.70 -0.81 -2.33
C ALA A 387 12.66 0.31 -2.46
N SER A 388 11.49 0.13 -1.84
CA SER A 388 10.48 1.20 -1.84
C SER A 388 10.98 2.40 -1.05
N GLU A 389 10.87 3.60 -1.62
CA GLU A 389 11.13 4.87 -0.94
C GLU A 389 10.30 5.02 0.34
N CYS A 390 9.07 4.48 0.34
CA CYS A 390 8.18 4.44 1.49
C CYS A 390 8.64 3.46 2.58
N CYS A 391 9.42 2.43 2.21
CA CYS A 391 10.07 1.57 3.20
C CYS A 391 11.36 2.19 3.74
N LEU A 392 12.15 2.80 2.86
CA LEU A 392 13.41 3.44 3.23
C LEU A 392 13.19 4.58 4.23
N ILE A 393 12.18 5.44 4.03
CA ILE A 393 11.87 6.53 4.97
C ILE A 393 11.53 6.01 6.39
N ASN A 394 10.85 4.86 6.47
CA ASN A 394 10.52 4.19 7.73
C ASN A 394 11.76 3.58 8.39
N ALA A 395 12.70 3.07 7.60
CA ALA A 395 13.96 2.57 8.11
C ALA A 395 14.86 3.71 8.61
N ASP A 396 14.91 4.82 7.88
CA ASP A 396 15.66 6.02 8.28
C ASP A 396 15.07 6.61 9.57
N LEU A 397 13.75 6.64 9.70
CA LEU A 397 13.06 7.03 10.93
C LEU A 397 13.42 6.15 12.12
N GLN A 398 13.38 4.82 11.95
CA GLN A 398 13.77 3.87 13.01
C GLN A 398 15.21 4.07 13.44
N TYR A 399 16.12 4.20 12.47
CA TYR A 399 17.53 4.43 12.73
C TYR A 399 17.75 5.76 13.45
N ARG A 400 17.07 6.83 13.03
CA ARG A 400 17.15 8.14 13.69
C ARG A 400 16.63 8.12 15.13
N ARG A 401 15.59 7.35 15.40
CA ARG A 401 14.99 7.21 16.74
C ARG A 401 15.82 6.36 17.70
N THR A 402 16.56 5.37 17.18
CA THR A 402 17.12 4.30 18.03
C THR A 402 18.61 4.04 17.84
N GLY A 403 19.22 4.56 16.77
CA GLY A 403 20.59 4.26 16.36
C GLY A 403 20.80 2.82 15.86
N LYS A 404 19.72 2.06 15.62
CA LYS A 404 19.79 0.64 15.20
C LYS A 404 19.06 0.41 13.89
N GLY A 405 19.55 -0.51 13.05
CA GLY A 405 18.88 -0.87 11.79
C GLY A 405 17.55 -1.60 12.02
N MET A 406 17.53 -2.52 12.99
CA MET A 406 16.35 -3.31 13.34
C MET A 406 16.09 -3.32 14.87
N PRO A 407 15.65 -2.20 15.48
CA PRO A 407 15.37 -2.12 16.92
C PRO A 407 14.20 -3.03 17.34
N ALA A 408 14.19 -3.60 18.54
CA ALA A 408 13.09 -4.50 18.98
C ALA A 408 11.69 -3.85 18.83
N GLU A 409 11.57 -2.58 19.25
CA GLU A 409 10.40 -1.75 19.00
C GLU A 409 10.69 -0.86 17.79
N SER A 410 9.99 -1.10 16.68
CA SER A 410 10.08 -0.23 15.49
C SER A 410 9.42 1.13 15.73
N GLY A 411 8.39 1.14 16.58
CA GLY A 411 7.46 2.26 16.73
C GLY A 411 6.79 2.66 15.42
N ILE A 412 6.62 1.71 14.51
CA ILE A 412 5.86 1.83 13.26
C ILE A 412 4.72 0.83 13.31
N TYR A 413 3.51 1.33 13.05
CA TYR A 413 2.30 0.54 13.19
C TYR A 413 1.46 0.56 11.92
N LEU A 414 0.93 -0.60 11.57
CA LEU A 414 -0.13 -0.74 10.58
C LEU A 414 -1.47 -0.78 11.31
N ASN A 415 -2.46 -0.02 10.86
CA ASN A 415 -3.79 0.06 11.48
C ASN A 415 -4.88 -0.52 10.58
N PRO A 416 -5.32 -1.78 10.80
CA PRO A 416 -6.29 -2.43 9.92
C PRO A 416 -7.75 -1.97 10.10
N TYR A 417 -8.03 -1.14 11.11
CA TYR A 417 -9.33 -0.47 11.23
C TYR A 417 -9.51 0.58 10.14
N ILE A 418 -8.40 1.22 9.74
CA ILE A 418 -8.34 2.30 8.75
C ILE A 418 -8.07 1.68 7.38
N ARG A 419 -9.05 1.70 6.49
CA ARG A 419 -8.94 1.10 5.15
C ARG A 419 -9.26 2.11 4.06
N VAL A 420 -8.39 2.20 3.07
CA VAL A 420 -8.50 3.09 1.92
C VAL A 420 -8.53 2.28 0.63
N ALA A 421 -8.98 2.88 -0.49
CA ALA A 421 -9.06 2.16 -1.76
C ALA A 421 -8.87 3.03 -2.99
N TYR A 422 -8.32 2.44 -4.04
CA TYR A 422 -8.11 3.12 -5.33
C TYR A 422 -9.40 3.43 -6.12
N THR A 423 -10.55 2.97 -5.64
CA THR A 423 -11.86 3.36 -6.20
C THR A 423 -12.90 3.49 -5.09
N GLU A 424 -13.84 4.43 -5.22
CA GLU A 424 -14.98 4.59 -4.31
C GLU A 424 -15.83 3.32 -4.22
N LYS A 425 -15.98 2.60 -5.34
CA LYS A 425 -16.67 1.31 -5.35
C LYS A 425 -15.95 0.30 -4.46
N THR A 426 -14.63 0.16 -4.55
CA THR A 426 -13.91 -0.75 -3.64
C THR A 426 -14.08 -0.29 -2.19
N LEU A 427 -13.92 1.00 -1.90
CA LEU A 427 -14.03 1.56 -0.54
C LEU A 427 -15.38 1.20 0.11
N SER A 428 -16.49 1.40 -0.60
CA SER A 428 -17.84 1.12 -0.07
C SER A 428 -18.08 -0.36 0.26
N TRP A 429 -17.34 -1.28 -0.37
CA TRP A 429 -17.44 -2.72 -0.09
C TRP A 429 -16.55 -3.20 1.07
N LEU A 430 -15.54 -2.42 1.49
CA LEU A 430 -14.57 -2.87 2.49
C LEU A 430 -15.17 -3.10 3.88
N SER A 431 -16.23 -2.37 4.25
CA SER A 431 -16.95 -2.57 5.51
C SER A 431 -17.68 -3.92 5.56
N PHE A 432 -18.14 -4.40 4.41
CA PHE A 432 -18.83 -5.69 4.29
C PHE A 432 -17.84 -6.85 4.17
N ILE A 433 -16.86 -6.76 3.26
CA ILE A 433 -15.94 -7.87 2.98
C ILE A 433 -14.97 -8.16 4.12
N ARG A 434 -14.68 -7.17 4.98
CA ARG A 434 -13.85 -7.42 6.16
C ARG A 434 -14.46 -8.41 7.14
N ARG A 435 -15.79 -8.50 7.22
CA ARG A 435 -16.49 -9.31 8.23
C ARG A 435 -16.06 -10.78 8.22
N PRO A 436 -16.13 -11.53 7.11
CA PRO A 436 -15.75 -12.94 7.08
C PRO A 436 -14.24 -13.19 6.88
N GLU A 437 -13.40 -12.17 6.71
CA GLU A 437 -12.01 -12.34 6.22
C GLU A 437 -11.14 -13.19 7.15
N ARG A 438 -11.52 -13.37 8.42
CA ARG A 438 -10.82 -14.25 9.37
C ARG A 438 -10.79 -15.70 8.91
N LEU A 439 -11.76 -16.14 8.11
CA LEU A 439 -11.76 -17.47 7.49
C LEU A 439 -10.57 -17.68 6.54
N TYR A 440 -10.03 -16.60 5.99
CA TYR A 440 -8.91 -16.67 5.06
C TYR A 440 -7.60 -17.07 5.75
N SER A 441 -7.50 -16.96 7.08
CA SER A 441 -6.30 -17.36 7.84
C SER A 441 -5.88 -18.80 7.59
N ILE A 442 -6.84 -19.74 7.55
CA ILE A 442 -6.59 -21.16 7.30
C ILE A 442 -6.07 -21.37 5.86
N ILE A 443 -6.72 -20.71 4.90
CA ILE A 443 -6.30 -20.75 3.49
C ILE A 443 -4.89 -20.16 3.35
N HIS A 444 -4.61 -19.09 4.08
CA HIS A 444 -3.33 -18.39 4.10
C HIS A 444 -2.20 -19.27 4.66
N ASP A 445 -2.45 -20.05 5.71
CA ASP A 445 -1.44 -20.96 6.28
C ASP A 445 -1.07 -22.12 5.34
N ILE A 446 -2.00 -22.54 4.47
CA ILE A 446 -1.74 -23.57 3.46
C ILE A 446 -1.04 -22.98 2.22
N LEU A 447 -1.56 -21.87 1.71
CA LEU A 447 -1.13 -21.34 0.41
C LEU A 447 0.24 -20.68 0.46
N ASN A 448 0.60 -19.97 1.54
CA ASN A 448 1.89 -19.27 1.58
C ASN A 448 3.10 -20.21 1.42
N PRO A 449 3.23 -21.28 2.21
CA PRO A 449 4.32 -22.24 2.00
C PRO A 449 4.27 -22.88 0.61
N MET A 450 3.07 -23.18 0.10
CA MET A 450 2.88 -23.78 -1.23
C MET A 450 3.39 -22.89 -2.37
N VAL A 451 3.29 -21.56 -2.23
CA VAL A 451 3.77 -20.61 -3.24
C VAL A 451 5.11 -19.95 -2.89
N GLY A 452 5.80 -20.44 -1.85
CA GLY A 452 7.15 -19.97 -1.49
C GLY A 452 7.23 -18.66 -0.70
N PHE A 453 6.19 -18.29 0.06
CA PHE A 453 6.22 -17.11 0.95
C PHE A 453 6.62 -17.45 2.40
N PRO A 454 7.34 -16.54 3.09
CA PRO A 454 7.92 -15.30 2.54
C PRO A 454 9.16 -15.59 1.69
N SER A 455 9.41 -14.77 0.66
CA SER A 455 10.63 -14.90 -0.13
C SER A 455 11.86 -14.57 0.71
N PRO A 456 13.00 -15.25 0.50
CA PRO A 456 14.24 -14.91 1.18
C PRO A 456 14.70 -13.48 0.81
N ASN A 457 15.39 -12.82 1.73
CA ASN A 457 16.08 -11.56 1.50
C ASN A 457 17.51 -11.71 2.03
N SER A 458 18.49 -11.63 1.13
CA SER A 458 19.91 -11.82 1.44
C SER A 458 20.49 -10.71 2.33
N ARG A 459 19.89 -9.51 2.30
CA ARG A 459 20.33 -8.35 3.09
C ARG A 459 19.60 -8.26 4.44
N LEU A 460 18.79 -9.25 4.78
CA LEU A 460 18.06 -9.25 6.04
C LEU A 460 19.05 -9.39 7.21
N GLY A 461 19.10 -8.39 8.08
CA GLY A 461 19.97 -8.37 9.26
C GLY A 461 21.25 -7.57 9.09
N ASP A 462 21.52 -6.98 7.92
CA ASP A 462 22.62 -6.02 7.77
C ASP A 462 22.41 -4.82 8.69
N GLU A 463 23.41 -4.49 9.50
CA GLU A 463 23.39 -3.31 10.36
C GLU A 463 24.01 -2.09 9.68
N PRO A 464 23.43 -0.88 9.83
CA PRO A 464 23.99 0.34 9.26
C PRO A 464 25.46 0.56 9.62
N GLY A 465 26.28 0.88 8.62
CA GLY A 465 27.73 1.08 8.77
C GLY A 465 28.56 -0.20 8.66
N GLN A 466 27.94 -1.38 8.65
CA GLN A 466 28.64 -2.64 8.40
C GLN A 466 29.12 -2.70 6.94
N ILE A 467 30.36 -3.15 6.75
CA ILE A 467 30.88 -3.51 5.43
C ILE A 467 30.41 -4.93 5.10
N VAL A 468 29.62 -5.07 4.04
CA VAL A 468 29.03 -6.33 3.59
C VAL A 468 29.51 -6.63 2.17
N THR A 469 29.85 -7.89 1.92
CA THR A 469 30.21 -8.40 0.60
C THR A 469 29.04 -9.16 0.04
N ASP A 470 28.47 -8.65 -1.06
CA ASP A 470 27.42 -9.33 -1.81
C ASP A 470 28.05 -10.04 -3.02
N THR A 471 27.50 -11.19 -3.41
CA THR A 471 27.88 -11.88 -4.65
C THR A 471 26.82 -11.62 -5.71
N VAL A 472 27.24 -11.11 -6.88
CA VAL A 472 26.35 -10.84 -8.01
C VAL A 472 26.83 -11.56 -9.27
N TRP A 473 25.88 -11.91 -10.15
CA TRP A 473 26.21 -12.48 -11.45
C TRP A 473 26.50 -11.35 -12.44
N GLU A 474 27.62 -11.43 -13.15
CA GLU A 474 27.96 -10.50 -14.22
C GLU A 474 28.10 -11.28 -15.53
N TYR A 475 27.44 -10.82 -16.59
CA TYR A 475 27.54 -11.45 -17.91
C TYR A 475 28.89 -11.13 -18.56
N ASP A 476 29.49 -12.12 -19.22
CA ASP A 476 30.74 -11.93 -19.98
C ASP A 476 30.53 -10.97 -21.16
N ASP A 477 29.33 -10.97 -21.74
CA ASP A 477 28.88 -10.03 -22.76
C ASP A 477 27.49 -9.50 -22.39
N PRO A 478 27.40 -8.33 -21.73
CA PRO A 478 26.12 -7.77 -21.30
C PRO A 478 25.15 -7.49 -22.45
N ALA A 479 25.65 -7.09 -23.63
CA ALA A 479 24.79 -6.77 -24.76
C ALA A 479 24.04 -8.02 -25.26
N ARG A 480 24.72 -9.16 -25.31
CA ARG A 480 24.09 -10.45 -25.63
C ARG A 480 23.29 -11.02 -24.48
N GLY A 481 23.79 -10.93 -23.24
CA GLY A 481 23.14 -11.50 -22.05
C GLY A 481 21.78 -10.86 -21.72
N PHE A 482 21.62 -9.56 -21.99
CA PHE A 482 20.36 -8.83 -21.81
C PHE A 482 19.43 -8.84 -23.04
N ALA A 483 19.83 -9.46 -24.16
CA ALA A 483 18.97 -9.54 -25.33
C ALA A 483 17.68 -10.34 -25.02
N HIS A 484 16.55 -9.93 -25.61
CA HIS A 484 15.26 -10.60 -25.38
C HIS A 484 15.27 -12.09 -25.76
N GLU A 485 16.12 -12.47 -26.73
CA GLU A 485 16.28 -13.84 -27.21
C GLU A 485 17.59 -14.50 -26.75
N ALA A 486 18.20 -13.97 -25.68
CA ALA A 486 19.48 -14.47 -25.16
C ALA A 486 19.42 -15.98 -24.84
N THR A 487 20.34 -16.74 -25.45
CA THR A 487 20.51 -18.17 -25.20
C THR A 487 21.27 -18.44 -23.89
N SER A 488 21.34 -19.70 -23.46
CA SER A 488 22.16 -20.08 -22.29
C SER A 488 23.63 -19.69 -22.45
N THR A 489 24.17 -19.71 -23.67
CA THR A 489 25.55 -19.29 -23.95
C THR A 489 25.72 -17.78 -23.91
N ASP A 490 24.67 -17.02 -24.25
CA ASP A 490 24.71 -15.55 -24.16
C ASP A 490 24.62 -15.07 -22.71
N ARG A 491 24.04 -15.88 -21.81
CA ARG A 491 23.99 -15.64 -20.36
C ARG A 491 25.21 -16.17 -19.59
N ALA A 492 26.25 -16.61 -20.29
CA ALA A 492 27.53 -16.95 -19.67
C ALA A 492 28.08 -15.73 -18.91
N GLY A 493 28.75 -16.00 -17.79
CA GLY A 493 29.14 -14.97 -16.86
C GLY A 493 29.94 -15.54 -15.69
N THR A 494 30.26 -14.66 -14.75
CA THR A 494 31.02 -15.00 -13.55
C THR A 494 30.39 -14.38 -12.31
N TRP A 495 30.59 -15.04 -11.17
CA TRP A 495 30.22 -14.47 -9.87
C TRP A 495 31.28 -13.47 -9.45
N VAL A 496 30.84 -12.24 -9.16
CA VAL A 496 31.69 -11.13 -8.71
C VAL A 496 31.26 -10.73 -7.31
N GLU A 497 32.25 -10.48 -6.46
CA GLU A 497 32.05 -9.96 -5.12
C GLU A 497 32.05 -8.43 -5.14
N ILE A 498 30.96 -7.82 -4.67
CA ILE A 498 30.82 -6.38 -4.53
C ILE A 498 30.77 -6.05 -3.04
N THR A 499 31.66 -5.17 -2.61
CA THR A 499 31.67 -4.68 -1.23
C THR A 499 30.87 -3.38 -1.15
N ARG A 500 29.95 -3.29 -0.18
CA ARG A 500 29.20 -2.07 0.12
C ARG A 500 29.16 -1.81 1.63
N THR A 501 28.90 -0.56 2.00
CA THR A 501 28.53 -0.21 3.37
C THR A 501 27.01 -0.28 3.48
N ALA A 502 26.50 -1.09 4.42
CA ALA A 502 25.07 -1.20 4.67
C ALA A 502 24.49 0.13 5.15
N LYS A 503 23.39 0.56 4.51
CA LYS A 503 22.57 1.71 4.92
C LYS A 503 21.35 1.20 5.70
N PRO A 504 20.65 2.06 6.48
CA PRO A 504 19.35 1.69 7.04
C PRO A 504 18.40 1.15 5.95
N GLY A 505 17.57 0.16 6.29
CA GLY A 505 16.55 -0.35 5.38
C GLY A 505 17.01 -1.47 4.44
N SER A 506 18.04 -2.23 4.79
CA SER A 506 18.48 -3.44 4.08
C SER A 506 17.33 -4.44 3.80
N TYR A 507 16.35 -4.52 4.71
CA TYR A 507 15.14 -5.33 4.56
C TYR A 507 14.08 -4.77 3.59
N CYS A 508 14.24 -3.54 3.10
CA CYS A 508 13.22 -2.86 2.29
C CYS A 508 13.20 -3.28 0.82
N GLY A 509 14.26 -3.91 0.32
CA GLY A 509 14.42 -4.19 -1.10
C GLY A 509 14.64 -5.66 -1.45
N GLY A 510 14.89 -5.87 -2.72
CA GLY A 510 15.31 -7.15 -3.29
C GLY A 510 15.91 -6.97 -4.69
N PRO A 511 16.45 -8.05 -5.27
CA PRO A 511 17.02 -8.03 -6.61
C PRO A 511 15.97 -7.64 -7.66
N ASN A 512 16.11 -6.44 -8.21
CA ASN A 512 15.19 -5.90 -9.19
C ASN A 512 15.77 -4.62 -9.83
N LEU A 513 15.20 -4.19 -10.94
CA LEU A 513 15.43 -2.86 -11.50
C LEU A 513 14.14 -2.37 -12.17
N LEU A 514 13.61 -1.25 -11.69
CA LEU A 514 12.43 -0.60 -12.22
C LEU A 514 12.82 0.75 -12.82
N VAL A 515 12.58 0.94 -14.11
CA VAL A 515 12.99 2.16 -14.83
C VAL A 515 11.79 2.86 -15.46
N MET A 516 11.87 4.18 -15.54
CA MET A 516 10.86 5.00 -16.23
C MET A 516 10.91 4.76 -17.74
N ASN A 517 9.75 4.82 -18.37
CA ASN A 517 9.60 4.78 -19.83
C ASN A 517 9.75 6.19 -20.38
N ASP A 518 10.98 6.65 -20.54
CA ASP A 518 11.30 8.01 -20.97
C ASP A 518 11.88 8.08 -22.40
N ARG A 519 11.98 6.96 -23.11
CA ARG A 519 12.50 6.89 -24.47
C ARG A 519 11.45 6.51 -25.52
N PRO A 520 11.63 6.95 -26.78
CA PRO A 520 10.85 6.43 -27.90
C PRO A 520 11.03 4.91 -28.03
N GLY A 521 9.95 4.15 -27.87
CA GLY A 521 9.96 2.69 -28.00
C GLY A 521 9.74 1.92 -26.70
N ASP A 522 9.76 2.56 -25.52
CA ASP A 522 9.62 1.90 -24.20
C ASP A 522 8.22 1.31 -23.90
N GLY A 523 7.34 1.23 -24.90
CA GLY A 523 5.97 0.73 -24.77
C GLY A 523 5.01 1.74 -24.14
N LYS A 524 3.73 1.37 -24.00
CA LYS A 524 2.66 2.27 -23.53
C LYS A 524 2.67 2.53 -22.01
N GLY A 525 3.42 1.74 -21.23
CA GLY A 525 3.51 1.90 -19.78
C GLY A 525 4.28 3.16 -19.37
N LYS A 526 4.17 3.55 -18.10
CA LYS A 526 5.00 4.65 -17.53
C LYS A 526 6.39 4.18 -17.06
N TRP A 527 6.52 2.89 -16.80
CA TRP A 527 7.74 2.26 -16.31
C TRP A 527 7.70 0.78 -16.67
N HIS A 528 8.86 0.14 -16.70
CA HIS A 528 8.99 -1.30 -16.89
C HIS A 528 10.05 -1.89 -15.95
N ARG A 529 10.04 -3.23 -15.84
CA ARG A 529 11.08 -3.99 -15.14
C ARG A 529 12.16 -4.38 -16.13
N VAL A 530 13.41 -4.11 -15.79
CA VAL A 530 14.57 -4.66 -16.49
C VAL A 530 14.96 -5.98 -15.82
N SER A 531 15.25 -7.00 -16.61
CA SER A 531 15.74 -8.29 -16.10
C SER A 531 17.04 -8.08 -15.36
N ILE A 532 17.23 -8.79 -14.24
CA ILE A 532 18.51 -8.81 -13.54
C ILE A 532 19.42 -9.88 -14.18
N PRO A 533 20.75 -9.75 -14.10
CA PRO A 533 21.66 -10.83 -14.45
C PRO A 533 21.37 -12.09 -13.64
N GLU A 534 21.21 -13.22 -14.33
CA GLU A 534 21.00 -14.52 -13.69
C GLU A 534 21.84 -15.58 -14.40
N PRO A 535 22.42 -16.56 -13.67
CA PRO A 535 23.15 -17.64 -14.31
C PRO A 535 22.22 -18.48 -15.20
N PRO A 536 22.76 -19.20 -16.21
CA PRO A 536 21.95 -19.92 -17.21
C PRO A 536 20.97 -20.96 -16.63
N ASN A 537 21.15 -21.39 -15.38
CA ASN A 537 20.37 -22.43 -14.70
C ASN A 537 19.69 -21.93 -13.41
N ALA A 538 19.48 -20.61 -13.26
CA ALA A 538 18.90 -19.99 -12.05
C ALA A 538 17.41 -20.31 -11.83
#